data_AF-A0A800ACB6-F1
#
_entry.id   AF-A0A800ACB6-F1
#
_cell.length_a   1.000
_cell.length_b   1.000
_cell.length_c   1.000
_cell.angle_alpha   90.00
_cell.angle_beta   90.00
_cell.angle_gamma   90.00
#
_symmetry.space_group_name_H-M   'P 1'
#
loop_
_entity.id
_entity.type
_entity.pdbx_description
1 polymer ?
#
loop_
_entity_poly.entity_id
_entity_poly.type
_entity_poly.pdbx_seq_one_letter_code
_entity_poly.pdbx_strand_id
1 'polypeptide(L)'
;MMPIIGTGGSVRSFVLQDVEITFVTSEGDLLWLRQDIWVVQHNLDQLPPDEVSRILRLPSVMGRDIINHFRLTCDYCVGEVLLERT
;
A
#
# COMPACT_ATOMS: atom_id res chain seq x y z
N MET A 1 10.68 18.93 1.32
CA MET A 1 10.16 17.53 1.33
C MET A 1 10.61 16.91 2.63
N MET A 2 9.67 16.52 3.50
CA MET A 2 9.99 15.95 4.82
C MET A 2 10.00 14.42 4.74
N PRO A 3 11.00 13.74 5.32
CA PRO A 3 11.02 12.28 5.36
C PRO A 3 9.88 11.75 6.25
N ILE A 4 9.23 10.68 5.80
CA ILE A 4 8.29 9.92 6.64
C ILE A 4 9.11 8.88 7.40
N ILE A 5 9.00 8.89 8.74
CA ILE A 5 9.68 7.94 9.62
C ILE A 5 8.73 6.75 9.84
N GLY A 6 9.11 5.57 9.34
CA GLY A 6 8.40 4.32 9.59
C GLY A 6 9.23 3.37 10.46
N THR A 7 8.58 2.34 11.01
CA THR A 7 9.25 1.16 11.56
C THR A 7 10.02 0.45 10.43
N GLY A 8 11.28 0.83 10.23
CA GLY A 8 12.14 0.38 9.13
C GLY A 8 13.15 1.42 8.65
N GLY A 9 13.01 2.70 9.06
CA GLY A 9 13.96 3.77 8.72
C GLY A 9 13.29 5.00 8.10
N SER A 10 14.12 5.91 7.58
CA SER A 10 13.68 7.09 6.84
C SER A 10 13.68 6.78 5.35
N VAL A 11 12.58 7.08 4.66
CA VAL A 11 12.47 6.90 3.22
C VAL A 11 11.94 8.15 2.54
N ARG A 12 12.32 8.36 1.27
CA ARG A 12 11.75 9.43 0.47
C ARG A 12 10.31 9.07 0.09
N SER A 13 9.42 10.03 0.25
CA SER A 13 8.01 9.89 -0.08
C SER A 13 7.53 11.06 -0.93
N PHE A 14 6.53 10.79 -1.75
CA PHE A 14 5.90 11.76 -2.64
C PHE A 14 4.39 11.58 -2.62
N VAL A 15 3.69 12.66 -2.93
CA VAL A 15 2.25 12.60 -3.21
C VAL A 15 2.07 12.52 -4.71
N LEU A 16 1.40 11.46 -5.18
CA LEU A 16 0.84 11.44 -6.52
C LEU A 16 -0.58 11.99 -6.42
N GLN A 17 -0.89 12.99 -7.25
CA GLN A 17 -2.18 13.65 -7.24
C GLN A 17 -3.15 12.97 -8.20
N ASP A 18 -4.42 12.94 -7.82
CA ASP A 18 -5.53 12.56 -8.71
C ASP A 18 -5.36 11.16 -9.34
N VAL A 19 -4.89 10.20 -8.54
CA VAL A 19 -4.62 8.83 -8.99
C VAL A 19 -5.91 8.03 -8.99
N GLU A 20 -6.14 7.28 -10.08
CA GLU A 20 -7.17 6.27 -10.15
C GLU A 20 -6.60 4.90 -9.72
N ILE A 21 -7.26 4.28 -8.75
CA ILE A 21 -6.92 2.98 -8.19
C ILE A 21 -8.09 2.03 -8.46
N THR A 22 -7.78 0.88 -9.03
CA THR A 22 -8.77 -0.16 -9.34
C THR A 22 -8.52 -1.38 -8.48
N PHE A 23 -9.54 -1.79 -7.73
CA PHE A 23 -9.56 -3.03 -6.97
C PHE A 23 -10.49 -4.04 -7.64
N VAL A 24 -10.12 -5.31 -7.59
CA VAL A 24 -11.00 -6.42 -7.95
C VAL A 24 -11.57 -6.98 -6.66
N THR A 25 -12.90 -6.99 -6.53
CA THR A 25 -13.57 -7.53 -5.34
C THR A 25 -13.54 -9.06 -5.36
N SER A 26 -13.86 -9.69 -4.22
CA SER A 26 -14.00 -11.15 -4.12
C SER A 26 -15.10 -11.70 -5.04
N GLU A 27 -16.06 -10.87 -5.45
CA GLU A 27 -17.15 -11.24 -6.38
C GLU A 27 -16.76 -11.02 -7.85
N GLY A 28 -15.57 -10.47 -8.11
CA GLY A 28 -15.07 -10.19 -9.46
C GLY A 28 -15.44 -8.81 -9.99
N ASP A 29 -16.17 -8.00 -9.22
CA ASP A 29 -16.50 -6.62 -9.57
C ASP A 29 -15.28 -5.70 -9.48
N LEU A 30 -15.35 -4.59 -10.20
CA LEU A 30 -14.34 -3.54 -10.14
C LEU A 30 -14.80 -2.42 -9.22
N LEU A 31 -13.92 -2.05 -8.29
CA LEU A 31 -14.07 -0.88 -7.45
C LEU A 31 -13.01 0.15 -7.84
N TRP A 32 -13.47 1.34 -8.22
CA TRP A 32 -12.59 2.48 -8.52
C TRP A 32 -12.55 3.46 -7.36
N LEU A 33 -11.35 3.91 -7.01
CA LEU A 33 -11.10 5.04 -6.12
C LEU A 33 -10.27 6.09 -6.85
N ARG A 34 -10.61 7.36 -6.68
CA ARG A 34 -9.85 8.49 -7.21
C ARG A 34 -9.43 9.40 -6.05
N GLN A 35 -8.13 9.49 -5.81
CA GLN A 35 -7.58 10.22 -4.67
C GLN A 35 -6.09 10.54 -4.85
N ASP A 36 -5.59 11.43 -4.00
CA ASP A 36 -4.16 11.59 -3.82
C ASP A 36 -3.60 10.39 -3.03
N ILE A 37 -2.42 9.90 -3.43
CA ILE A 37 -1.76 8.79 -2.75
C ILE A 37 -0.33 9.12 -2.32
N TRP A 38 0.05 8.63 -1.15
CA TRP A 38 1.43 8.70 -0.66
C TRP A 38 2.21 7.48 -1.13
N VAL A 39 3.23 7.72 -1.95
CA VAL A 39 4.13 6.68 -2.43
C VAL A 39 5.49 6.81 -1.80
N VAL A 40 6.10 5.66 -1.52
CA VAL A 40 7.47 5.55 -1.05
C VAL A 40 8.37 5.21 -2.23
N GLN A 41 9.49 5.92 -2.37
CA GLN A 41 10.52 5.58 -3.35
C GLN A 41 11.72 4.96 -2.65
N HIS A 42 11.96 3.70 -2.98
CA HIS A 42 13.19 3.01 -2.65
C HIS A 42 14.26 3.34 -3.69
N ASN A 43 15.46 3.69 -3.24
CA ASN A 43 16.61 3.80 -4.13
C ASN A 43 17.22 2.40 -4.31
N LEU A 44 16.79 1.70 -5.36
CA LEU A 44 17.17 0.30 -5.59
C LEU A 44 18.67 0.12 -5.81
N ASP A 45 19.36 1.13 -6.35
CA ASP A 45 20.81 1.08 -6.62
C ASP A 45 21.65 1.07 -5.34
N GLN A 46 21.05 1.43 -4.20
CA GLN A 46 21.69 1.46 -2.90
C GLN A 46 21.30 0.27 -2.02
N LEU A 47 20.51 -0.66 -2.55
CA LEU A 47 20.02 -1.81 -1.80
C LEU A 47 20.71 -3.10 -2.26
N PRO A 48 21.03 -4.01 -1.33
CA PRO A 48 21.45 -5.35 -1.66
C PRO A 48 20.44 -6.05 -2.60
N PRO A 49 20.88 -6.84 -3.60
CA PRO A 49 19.99 -7.49 -4.56
C PRO A 49 18.88 -8.36 -3.93
N ASP A 50 19.16 -8.98 -2.79
CA ASP A 50 18.21 -9.76 -2.02
C ASP A 50 17.11 -8.89 -1.39
N GLU A 51 17.44 -7.69 -0.89
CA GLU A 51 16.47 -6.72 -0.39
C GLU A 51 15.60 -6.12 -1.50
N VAL A 52 16.19 -5.81 -2.67
CA VAL A 52 15.44 -5.38 -3.86
C VAL A 52 14.40 -6.44 -4.24
N SER A 53 14.79 -7.71 -4.26
CA SER A 53 13.87 -8.80 -4.58
C SER A 53 12.72 -8.92 -3.57
N ARG A 54 12.98 -8.62 -2.29
CA ARG A 54 11.96 -8.67 -1.22
C ARG A 54 10.99 -7.51 -1.31
N ILE A 55 11.48 -6.29 -1.52
CA ILE A 55 10.67 -5.08 -1.67
C ILE A 55 9.74 -5.21 -2.88
N LEU A 56 10.23 -5.77 -4.00
CA LEU A 56 9.41 -5.97 -5.20
C LEU A 56 8.41 -7.13 -5.08
N ARG A 57 8.63 -8.08 -4.15
CA ARG A 57 7.76 -9.24 -3.94
C ARG A 57 6.73 -9.04 -2.83
N LEU A 58 7.02 -8.16 -1.88
CA LEU A 58 6.06 -7.77 -0.85
C LEU A 58 5.11 -6.75 -1.48
N PRO A 59 3.83 -7.09 -1.71
CA PRO A 59 2.86 -6.08 -2.11
C PRO A 59 2.90 -4.98 -1.04
N SER A 60 3.16 -3.75 -1.49
CA SER A 60 3.25 -2.60 -0.59
C SER A 60 2.09 -2.62 0.37
N VAL A 61 2.37 -2.51 1.67
CA VAL A 61 1.34 -2.26 2.67
C VAL A 61 0.54 -1.08 2.15
N MET A 62 -0.76 -1.27 1.87
CA MET A 62 -1.61 -0.17 1.43
C MET A 62 -1.45 0.96 2.45
N GLY A 63 -1.12 2.15 1.96
CA GLY A 63 -0.93 3.29 2.83
C GLY A 63 -2.22 3.62 3.58
N ARG A 64 -2.10 4.37 4.69
CA ARG A 64 -3.26 4.78 5.50
C ARG A 64 -4.25 5.63 4.69
N ASP A 65 -3.75 6.36 3.71
CA ASP A 65 -4.52 7.08 2.70
C ASP A 65 -5.48 6.18 1.93
N ILE A 66 -5.15 4.91 1.70
CA ILE A 66 -6.04 3.94 1.04
C ILE A 66 -6.85 3.15 2.07
N ILE A 67 -6.21 2.60 3.11
CA ILE A 67 -6.86 1.71 4.10
C ILE A 67 -8.03 2.40 4.81
N ASN A 68 -7.94 3.71 5.06
CA ASN A 68 -9.00 4.44 5.75
C ASN A 68 -10.32 4.56 4.96
N HIS A 69 -10.35 4.19 3.68
CA HIS A 69 -11.58 4.07 2.89
C HIS A 69 -12.35 2.76 3.15
N PHE A 70 -11.78 1.87 3.95
CA PHE A 70 -12.29 0.53 4.16
C PHE A 70 -12.36 0.19 5.64
N ARG A 71 -13.35 -0.63 6.00
CA ARG A 71 -13.38 -1.35 7.26
C ARG A 71 -12.51 -2.60 7.13
N LEU A 72 -11.40 -2.63 7.86
CA LEU A 72 -10.52 -3.79 7.98
C LEU A 72 -11.10 -4.80 8.98
N THR A 73 -11.28 -6.05 8.54
CA THR A 73 -11.62 -7.19 9.39
C THR A 73 -10.55 -8.27 9.25
N CYS A 74 -10.03 -8.74 10.38
CA CYS A 74 -9.06 -9.83 10.43
C CYS A 74 -9.64 -10.99 11.24
N ASP A 75 -9.84 -12.14 10.61
CA ASP A 75 -10.20 -13.39 11.29
C ASP A 75 -8.98 -14.33 11.29
N TYR A 76 -8.29 -14.38 12.43
CA TYR A 76 -7.10 -15.20 12.61
C TYR A 76 -7.41 -16.69 12.76
N CYS A 77 -8.64 -17.06 13.10
CA CYS A 77 -9.02 -18.47 13.25
C CYS A 77 -9.10 -19.15 11.88
N VAL A 78 -9.60 -18.43 10.87
CA VAL A 78 -9.72 -18.92 9.48
C VAL A 78 -8.63 -18.37 8.56
N GLY A 79 -7.81 -17.42 9.03
CA GLY A 79 -6.69 -16.86 8.27
C GLY A 79 -7.12 -15.85 7.21
N GLU A 80 -8.24 -15.16 7.42
CA GLU A 80 -8.82 -14.21 6.47
C GLU A 80 -8.55 -12.75 6.87
N VAL A 81 -8.29 -11.93 5.86
CA VAL A 81 -8.18 -10.48 5.97
C VAL A 81 -9.07 -9.85 4.90
N LEU A 82 -10.05 -9.08 5.34
CA LEU A 82 -11.09 -8.49 4.50
C LEU A 82 -11.04 -6.96 4.60
N LEU A 83 -11.21 -6.30 3.46
CA LEU A 83 -11.42 -4.86 3.37
C LEU A 83 -12.81 -4.62 2.77
N GLU A 84 -13.71 -4.03 3.57
CA GLU A 84 -15.07 -3.73 3.15
C GLU A 84 -15.22 -2.22 2.95
N ARG A 85 -15.79 -1.79 1.81
CA ARG A 85 -16.04 -0.37 1.56
C ARG A 85 -17.21 0.10 2.41
N THR A 86 -16.98 1.10 3.27
CA THR A 86 -18.02 1.81 4.03
C THR A 86 -18.78 2.82 3.21
#